data_AF-A0A8R2DMW9-F1
#
_entry.id   AF-A0A8R2DMW9-F1
#
_cell.length_a   1.000
_cell.length_b   1.000
_cell.length_c   1.000
_cell.angle_alpha   90.00
_cell.angle_beta   90.00
_cell.angle_gamma   90.00
#
_symmetry.space_group_name_H-M   'P 1'
#
loop_
_entity.id
_entity.type
_entity.pdbx_description
1 polymer ?
#
loop_
_entity_poly.entity_id
_entity_poly.type
_entity_poly.pdbx_seq_one_letter_code
_entity_poly.pdbx_strand_id
1 'polypeptide(L)'
;MLSTECLIFLLCAASASISQTDWDLEDKIYVEVSSASYEEAIATAQELISNNKSTVVRDAVKLLMHNKVRNSMEFAYKLWQSGNSEIVRKQFPVAFETILGGDYVNFIDYEYGKALKLGYKTDRNAERTAYGDKYERISNIVAWRLLPFWEDGRLFFKILNKEYNEYLKLDTITNHAGDHRASAGSSPSDAAYHWYLHPVDFLDQTLFFVYNRQYRQALKLSRQTGLDGGYNVFGHNGDAINDLDIHAWSVSSL
;
A
#
# COMPACT_ATOMS: atom_id res chain seq x y z
N MET A 1 -13.39 -77.60 -27.94
CA MET A 1 -12.39 -77.53 -26.86
C MET A 1 -12.22 -76.06 -26.52
N LEU A 2 -12.71 -75.64 -25.36
CA LEU A 2 -12.64 -74.27 -24.81
C LEU A 2 -11.43 -74.15 -23.88
N SER A 3 -10.75 -73.00 -23.91
CA SER A 3 -9.82 -72.45 -22.91
C SER A 3 -9.51 -71.04 -23.46
N THR A 4 -10.16 -69.95 -23.04
CA THR A 4 -10.27 -69.27 -21.73
C THR A 4 -8.94 -68.73 -21.21
N GLU A 5 -8.97 -67.41 -20.91
CA GLU A 5 -8.03 -66.57 -20.15
C GLU A 5 -6.96 -65.80 -20.94
N CYS A 6 -6.67 -64.51 -20.69
CA CYS A 6 -7.40 -63.39 -20.12
C CYS A 6 -6.46 -62.16 -20.15
N LEU A 7 -7.06 -60.97 -20.10
CA LEU A 7 -6.48 -59.68 -19.72
C LEU A 7 -5.59 -58.90 -20.71
N ILE A 8 -6.31 -58.07 -21.46
CA ILE A 8 -6.03 -56.67 -21.78
C ILE A 8 -5.25 -55.97 -20.64
N PHE A 9 -4.00 -55.55 -20.93
CA PHE A 9 -3.29 -54.57 -20.13
C PHE A 9 -3.80 -53.16 -20.46
N LEU A 10 -4.75 -52.68 -19.66
CA LEU A 10 -5.08 -51.26 -19.56
C LEU A 10 -3.96 -50.59 -18.76
N LEU A 11 -3.07 -49.85 -19.44
CA LEU A 11 -2.25 -48.83 -18.78
C LEU A 11 -3.19 -47.71 -18.29
N CYS A 12 -3.64 -47.81 -17.04
CA CYS A 12 -4.04 -46.63 -16.30
C CYS A 12 -2.79 -45.78 -16.10
N ALA A 13 -2.62 -44.75 -16.92
CA ALA A 13 -1.78 -43.61 -16.58
C ALA A 13 -2.43 -42.92 -15.37
N ALA A 14 -2.06 -43.37 -14.18
CA ALA A 14 -2.28 -42.59 -12.97
C ALA A 14 -1.38 -41.36 -13.08
N SER A 15 -1.91 -40.27 -13.65
CA SER A 15 -1.39 -38.95 -13.34
C SER A 15 -1.57 -38.77 -11.84
N ALA A 16 -0.51 -39.01 -11.07
CA ALA A 16 -0.44 -38.57 -9.70
C ALA A 16 -0.53 -37.04 -9.74
N SER A 17 -1.75 -36.52 -9.61
CA SER A 17 -1.97 -35.14 -9.23
C SER A 17 -1.36 -35.03 -7.83
N ILE A 18 -0.10 -34.62 -7.75
CA ILE A 18 0.50 -34.18 -6.49
C ILE A 18 -0.46 -33.10 -5.99
N SER A 19 -1.19 -33.39 -4.91
CA SER A 19 -2.11 -32.43 -4.33
C SER A 19 -1.26 -31.27 -3.82
N GLN A 20 -1.30 -30.15 -4.54
CA GLN A 20 -0.55 -28.97 -4.16
C GLN A 20 -0.97 -28.54 -2.75
N THR A 21 0.01 -28.36 -1.86
CA THR A 21 -0.28 -27.97 -0.48
C THR A 21 -0.73 -26.52 -0.44
N ASP A 22 -1.39 -26.11 0.64
CA ASP A 22 -1.79 -24.71 0.80
C ASP A 22 -0.57 -23.77 0.82
N TRP A 23 0.56 -24.23 1.39
CA TRP A 23 1.83 -23.50 1.37
C TRP A 23 2.38 -23.32 -0.06
N ASP A 24 2.34 -24.37 -0.90
CA ASP A 24 2.78 -24.26 -2.31
C ASP A 24 1.91 -23.26 -3.10
N LEU A 25 0.65 -23.11 -2.73
CA LEU A 25 -0.29 -22.18 -3.37
C LEU A 25 -0.10 -20.75 -2.84
N GLU A 26 0.20 -20.58 -1.55
CA GLU A 26 0.60 -19.31 -0.96
C GLU A 26 1.88 -18.77 -1.63
N ASP A 27 2.90 -19.62 -1.75
CA ASP A 27 4.18 -19.27 -2.39
C ASP A 27 3.99 -18.91 -3.86
N LYS A 28 3.09 -19.61 -4.58
CA LYS A 28 2.74 -19.26 -5.96
C LYS A 28 2.25 -17.82 -6.09
N ILE A 29 1.28 -17.39 -5.28
CA ILE A 29 0.81 -15.99 -5.28
C ILE A 29 1.96 -15.07 -4.90
N TYR A 30 2.72 -15.40 -3.87
CA TYR A 30 3.84 -14.58 -3.40
C TYR A 30 4.86 -14.33 -4.52
N VAL A 31 5.25 -15.35 -5.27
CA VAL A 31 6.20 -15.26 -6.39
C VAL A 31 5.60 -14.47 -7.57
N GLU A 32 4.36 -14.75 -7.95
CA GLU A 32 3.68 -14.03 -9.05
C GLU A 32 3.57 -12.53 -8.74
N VAL A 33 3.16 -12.17 -7.52
CA VAL A 33 3.07 -10.77 -7.10
C VAL A 33 4.46 -10.12 -6.99
N SER A 34 5.44 -10.81 -6.38
CA SER A 34 6.80 -10.29 -6.21
C SER A 34 7.50 -10.04 -7.55
N SER A 35 7.23 -10.89 -8.54
CA SER A 35 7.74 -10.76 -9.92
C SER A 35 6.94 -9.78 -10.79
N ALA A 36 5.90 -9.16 -10.25
CA ALA A 36 4.97 -8.26 -10.97
C ALA A 36 4.18 -8.95 -12.11
N SER A 37 4.00 -10.27 -12.02
CA SER A 37 3.16 -11.09 -12.89
C SER A 37 1.69 -11.01 -12.42
N TYR A 38 1.12 -9.80 -12.50
CA TYR A 38 -0.17 -9.50 -11.87
C TYR A 38 -1.36 -10.20 -12.53
N GLU A 39 -1.29 -10.50 -13.83
CA GLU A 39 -2.37 -11.20 -14.53
C GLU A 39 -2.47 -12.65 -14.04
N GLU A 40 -1.32 -13.31 -13.91
CA GLU A 40 -1.17 -14.64 -13.32
C GLU A 40 -1.62 -14.66 -11.86
N ALA A 41 -1.16 -13.69 -11.05
CA ALA A 41 -1.57 -13.57 -9.64
C ALA A 41 -3.09 -13.43 -9.48
N ILE A 42 -3.75 -12.66 -10.36
CA ILE A 42 -5.21 -12.51 -10.36
C ILE A 42 -5.89 -13.84 -10.72
N ALA A 43 -5.44 -14.50 -11.79
CA ALA A 43 -6.01 -15.78 -12.21
C ALA A 43 -5.88 -16.84 -11.12
N THR A 44 -4.70 -16.96 -10.51
CA THR A 44 -4.44 -17.86 -9.38
C THR A 44 -5.36 -17.54 -8.20
N ALA A 45 -5.49 -16.26 -7.82
CA ALA A 45 -6.36 -15.87 -6.70
C ALA A 45 -7.84 -16.19 -6.99
N GLN A 46 -8.33 -15.93 -8.19
CA GLN A 46 -9.70 -16.26 -8.58
C GLN A 46 -9.96 -17.77 -8.53
N GLU A 47 -9.05 -18.58 -9.07
CA GLU A 47 -9.15 -20.05 -9.03
C GLU A 47 -9.22 -20.56 -7.58
N LEU A 48 -8.38 -20.04 -6.69
CA LEU A 48 -8.40 -20.41 -5.27
C LEU A 48 -9.72 -20.02 -4.59
N ILE A 49 -10.26 -18.84 -4.89
CA ILE A 49 -11.57 -18.43 -4.37
C ILE A 49 -12.68 -19.37 -4.85
N SER A 50 -12.70 -19.72 -6.14
CA SER A 50 -13.67 -20.67 -6.71
C SER A 50 -13.57 -22.07 -6.10
N ASN A 51 -12.38 -22.46 -5.65
CA ASN A 51 -12.11 -23.74 -4.99
C ASN A 51 -12.24 -23.70 -3.45
N ASN A 52 -12.88 -22.66 -2.89
CA ASN A 52 -13.06 -22.46 -1.45
C ASN A 52 -11.75 -22.36 -0.63
N LYS A 53 -10.65 -21.95 -1.27
CA LYS A 53 -9.33 -21.74 -0.67
C LYS A 53 -9.03 -20.26 -0.41
N SER A 54 -10.02 -19.52 0.09
CA SER A 54 -9.87 -18.08 0.36
C SER A 54 -8.80 -17.76 1.40
N THR A 55 -8.58 -18.67 2.36
CA THR A 55 -7.55 -18.52 3.40
C THR A 55 -6.14 -18.46 2.81
N VAL A 56 -5.85 -19.27 1.80
CA VAL A 56 -4.56 -19.28 1.07
C VAL A 56 -4.26 -17.90 0.47
N VAL A 57 -5.25 -17.24 -0.14
CA VAL A 57 -5.08 -15.89 -0.70
C VAL A 57 -4.77 -14.88 0.41
N ARG A 58 -5.50 -14.95 1.52
CA ARG A 58 -5.27 -14.06 2.67
C ARG A 58 -3.90 -14.27 3.30
N ASP A 59 -3.45 -15.51 3.44
CA ASP A 59 -2.18 -15.84 4.06
C ASP A 59 -1.00 -15.46 3.15
N ALA A 60 -1.15 -15.59 1.82
CA ALA A 60 -0.20 -15.02 0.85
C ALA A 60 -0.10 -13.48 0.93
N VAL A 61 -1.22 -12.77 1.11
CA VAL A 61 -1.23 -11.31 1.31
C VAL A 61 -0.49 -10.93 2.59
N LYS A 62 -0.73 -11.65 3.69
CA LYS A 62 0.02 -11.45 4.95
C LYS A 62 1.52 -11.70 4.75
N LEU A 63 1.90 -12.75 4.03
CA LEU A 63 3.30 -13.05 3.73
C LEU A 63 3.97 -11.93 2.93
N LEU A 64 3.29 -11.39 1.91
CA LEU A 64 3.76 -10.24 1.14
C LEU A 64 4.01 -9.02 2.04
N MET A 65 3.07 -8.71 2.94
CA MET A 65 3.20 -7.58 3.86
C MET A 65 4.28 -7.79 4.92
N HIS A 66 4.39 -9.00 5.48
CA HIS A 66 5.43 -9.37 6.44
C HIS A 66 6.82 -9.18 5.83
N ASN A 67 6.98 -9.60 4.57
CA ASN A 67 8.21 -9.42 3.79
C ASN A 67 8.34 -8.03 3.15
N LYS A 68 7.47 -7.07 3.51
CA LYS A 68 7.47 -5.68 3.04
C LYS A 68 7.48 -5.55 1.52
N VAL A 69 6.84 -6.49 0.83
CA VAL A 69 6.74 -6.55 -0.64
C VAL A 69 5.73 -5.49 -1.08
N ARG A 70 6.24 -4.37 -1.59
CA ARG A 70 5.43 -3.25 -2.09
C ARG A 70 4.37 -3.68 -3.10
N ASN A 71 4.72 -4.64 -3.96
CA ASN A 71 3.87 -5.12 -5.05
C ASN A 71 2.50 -5.64 -4.58
N SER A 72 2.31 -5.89 -3.28
CA SER A 72 0.99 -6.16 -2.69
C SER A 72 -0.02 -5.03 -2.92
N MET A 73 0.41 -3.76 -2.94
CA MET A 73 -0.46 -2.64 -3.31
C MET A 73 -0.82 -2.66 -4.79
N GLU A 74 0.15 -2.90 -5.67
CA GLU A 74 -0.10 -3.10 -7.10
C GLU A 74 -1.06 -4.27 -7.36
N PHE A 75 -0.89 -5.39 -6.66
CA PHE A 75 -1.77 -6.57 -6.77
C PHE A 75 -3.21 -6.24 -6.37
N ALA A 76 -3.41 -5.60 -5.21
CA ALA A 76 -4.72 -5.15 -4.77
C ALA A 76 -5.37 -4.18 -5.77
N TYR A 77 -4.60 -3.23 -6.30
CA TYR A 77 -5.08 -2.31 -7.32
C TYR A 77 -5.49 -3.02 -8.61
N LYS A 78 -4.70 -3.99 -9.08
CA LYS A 78 -5.03 -4.75 -10.30
C LYS A 78 -6.29 -5.60 -10.13
N LEU A 79 -6.46 -6.26 -8.98
CA LEU A 79 -7.71 -6.92 -8.62
C LEU A 79 -8.90 -5.94 -8.63
N TRP A 80 -8.71 -4.75 -8.06
CA TRP A 80 -9.75 -3.72 -8.03
C TRP A 80 -10.18 -3.27 -9.43
N GLN A 81 -9.20 -2.95 -10.28
CA GLN A 81 -9.45 -2.48 -11.66
C GLN A 81 -10.06 -3.57 -12.56
N SER A 82 -9.75 -4.84 -12.31
CA SER A 82 -10.28 -5.96 -13.10
C SER A 82 -11.67 -6.43 -12.64
N GLY A 83 -12.37 -5.67 -11.79
CA GLY A 83 -13.68 -6.02 -11.26
C GLY A 83 -13.67 -7.03 -10.11
N ASN A 84 -12.50 -7.45 -9.62
CA ASN A 84 -12.33 -8.40 -8.52
C ASN A 84 -12.20 -7.72 -7.15
N SER A 85 -12.80 -6.54 -6.98
CA SER A 85 -12.73 -5.77 -5.72
C SER A 85 -13.17 -6.56 -4.49
N GLU A 86 -14.07 -7.53 -4.64
CA GLU A 86 -14.53 -8.40 -3.55
C GLU A 86 -13.41 -9.25 -2.93
N ILE A 87 -12.40 -9.65 -3.72
CA ILE A 87 -11.22 -10.34 -3.20
C ILE A 87 -10.42 -9.39 -2.29
N VAL A 88 -10.30 -8.12 -2.68
CA VAL A 88 -9.65 -7.09 -1.85
C VAL A 88 -10.41 -6.93 -0.52
N ARG A 89 -11.72 -6.73 -0.57
CA ARG A 89 -12.54 -6.52 0.65
C ARG A 89 -12.46 -7.66 1.66
N LYS A 90 -12.36 -8.91 1.18
CA LYS A 90 -12.42 -10.10 2.02
C LYS A 90 -11.07 -10.68 2.44
N GLN A 91 -10.04 -10.52 1.61
CA GLN A 91 -8.74 -11.18 1.82
C GLN A 91 -7.60 -10.23 2.15
N PHE A 92 -7.78 -8.91 1.97
CA PHE A 92 -6.79 -7.91 2.34
C PHE A 92 -7.22 -7.19 3.62
N PRO A 93 -6.28 -6.56 4.34
CA PRO A 93 -6.64 -5.65 5.41
C PRO A 93 -7.55 -4.52 4.92
N VAL A 94 -8.47 -4.08 5.77
CA VAL A 94 -9.50 -3.07 5.43
C VAL A 94 -8.91 -1.78 4.83
N ALA A 95 -7.71 -1.38 5.27
CA ALA A 95 -7.03 -0.19 4.75
C ALA A 95 -6.81 -0.22 3.22
N PHE A 96 -6.63 -1.41 2.62
CA PHE A 96 -6.51 -1.54 1.16
C PHE A 96 -7.83 -1.17 0.47
N GLU A 97 -8.97 -1.63 0.98
CA GLU A 97 -10.28 -1.27 0.41
C GLU A 97 -10.55 0.22 0.59
N THR A 98 -10.21 0.79 1.76
CA THR A 98 -10.42 2.21 2.05
C THR A 98 -9.60 3.09 1.09
N ILE A 99 -8.33 2.73 0.87
CA ILE A 99 -7.44 3.46 -0.05
C ILE A 99 -7.94 3.34 -1.49
N LEU A 100 -8.22 2.12 -1.97
CA LEU A 100 -8.58 1.86 -3.37
C LEU A 100 -10.02 2.25 -3.72
N GLY A 101 -10.91 2.27 -2.72
CA GLY A 101 -12.28 2.77 -2.82
C GLY A 101 -12.36 4.29 -2.99
N GLY A 102 -11.28 5.02 -2.69
CA GLY A 102 -11.24 6.47 -2.81
C GLY A 102 -11.92 7.20 -1.65
N ASP A 103 -12.04 6.53 -0.50
CA ASP A 103 -12.56 7.14 0.71
C ASP A 103 -11.63 8.25 1.21
N TYR A 104 -12.18 9.14 2.05
CA TYR A 104 -11.33 10.04 2.81
C TYR A 104 -10.77 9.29 4.02
N VAL A 105 -9.46 9.37 4.17
CA VAL A 105 -8.68 8.70 5.20
C VAL A 105 -7.96 9.70 6.07
N ASN A 106 -7.58 9.24 7.26
CA ASN A 106 -6.60 9.90 8.09
C ASN A 106 -5.27 9.13 8.02
N PHE A 107 -4.16 9.85 7.94
CA PHE A 107 -2.82 9.30 8.13
C PHE A 107 -2.37 9.59 9.55
N ILE A 108 -2.24 8.55 10.37
CA ILE A 108 -1.76 8.68 11.75
C ILE A 108 -0.35 8.11 11.82
N ASP A 109 0.62 8.97 12.13
CA ASP A 109 2.00 8.59 12.40
C ASP A 109 2.06 7.59 13.56
N TYR A 110 2.82 6.49 13.37
CA TYR A 110 2.88 5.41 14.34
C TYR A 110 3.64 5.80 15.62
N GLU A 111 4.78 6.50 15.51
CA GLU A 111 5.63 6.89 16.65
C GLU A 111 4.87 7.78 17.64
N TYR A 112 4.23 8.82 17.11
CA TYR A 112 3.70 9.93 17.89
C TYR A 112 2.16 9.91 17.96
N GLY A 113 1.49 9.08 17.16
CA GLY A 113 0.02 9.05 17.09
C GLY A 113 -0.58 10.37 16.61
N LYS A 114 0.09 11.04 15.66
CA LYS A 114 -0.27 12.38 15.18
C LYS A 114 -0.89 12.31 13.79
N ALA A 115 -1.95 13.06 13.57
CA ALA A 115 -2.64 13.10 12.29
C ALA A 115 -1.93 14.03 11.30
N LEU A 116 -1.72 13.58 10.07
CA LEU A 116 -1.22 14.44 9.00
C LEU A 116 -2.28 15.51 8.67
N LYS A 117 -1.89 16.78 8.66
CA LYS A 117 -2.72 17.91 8.24
C LYS A 117 -1.98 18.89 7.36
N LEU A 118 -2.73 19.82 6.76
CA LEU A 118 -2.20 21.06 6.22
C LEU A 118 -2.40 22.24 7.19
N GLY A 119 -1.40 23.12 7.25
CA GLY A 119 -1.52 24.39 7.96
C GLY A 119 -2.39 25.40 7.22
N TYR A 120 -2.96 26.35 7.94
CA TYR A 120 -3.91 27.33 7.37
C TYR A 120 -3.26 28.33 6.40
N LYS A 121 -1.99 28.71 6.66
CA LYS A 121 -1.28 29.74 5.90
C LYS A 121 -0.57 29.16 4.70
N THR A 122 -0.64 29.88 3.59
CA THR A 122 0.21 29.65 2.43
C THR A 122 1.52 30.43 2.55
N ASP A 123 2.57 29.90 1.92
CA ASP A 123 3.81 30.64 1.71
C ASP A 123 3.73 31.55 0.46
N ARG A 124 4.88 32.08 0.04
CA ARG A 124 4.98 32.97 -1.13
C ARG A 124 4.68 32.30 -2.46
N ASN A 125 4.72 30.96 -2.51
CA ASN A 125 4.39 30.16 -3.69
C ASN A 125 2.91 29.71 -3.67
N ALA A 126 2.12 30.23 -2.73
CA ALA A 126 0.75 29.81 -2.47
C ALA A 126 0.62 28.34 -1.99
N GLU A 127 1.67 27.79 -1.38
CA GLU A 127 1.70 26.39 -0.93
C GLU A 127 1.51 26.29 0.59
N ARG A 128 0.81 25.25 1.05
CA ARG A 128 0.60 24.98 2.48
C ARG A 128 1.62 23.99 3.00
N THR A 129 2.09 24.23 4.22
CA THR A 129 2.98 23.28 4.89
C THR A 129 2.19 22.13 5.50
N ALA A 130 2.72 20.91 5.42
CA ALA A 130 2.19 19.74 6.10
C ALA A 130 2.74 19.61 7.53
N TYR A 131 1.88 19.22 8.47
CA TYR A 131 2.22 19.04 9.89
C TYR A 131 1.57 17.79 10.47
N GLY A 132 2.15 17.25 11.54
CA GLY A 132 1.50 16.31 12.44
C GLY A 132 0.75 17.03 13.56
N ASP A 133 -0.57 16.84 13.65
CA ASP A 133 -1.43 17.39 14.69
C ASP A 133 -1.64 16.40 15.84
N LYS A 134 -1.64 16.93 17.07
CA LYS A 134 -1.83 16.14 18.31
C LYS A 134 -3.29 15.94 18.67
N TYR A 135 -4.16 16.87 18.32
CA TYR A 135 -5.51 16.99 18.85
C TYR A 135 -6.55 16.70 17.77
N GLU A 136 -6.33 17.21 16.56
CA GLU A 136 -7.27 17.04 15.45
C GLU A 136 -7.11 15.65 14.82
N ARG A 137 -8.23 14.95 14.62
CA ARG A 137 -8.28 13.60 14.06
C ARG A 137 -9.47 13.32 13.15
N ILE A 138 -10.43 14.24 13.03
CA ILE A 138 -11.69 13.99 12.32
C ILE A 138 -12.10 15.09 11.33
N SER A 139 -11.56 16.30 11.45
CA SER A 139 -11.96 17.40 10.56
C SER A 139 -11.36 17.30 9.15
N ASN A 140 -11.85 18.13 8.23
CA ASN A 140 -11.41 18.10 6.83
C ASN A 140 -9.92 18.43 6.64
N ILE A 141 -9.27 19.13 7.58
CA ILE A 141 -7.84 19.48 7.46
C ILE A 141 -6.92 18.27 7.62
N VAL A 142 -7.38 17.21 8.31
CA VAL A 142 -6.68 15.92 8.43
C VAL A 142 -7.26 14.85 7.50
N ALA A 143 -8.21 15.22 6.63
CA ALA A 143 -8.85 14.31 5.69
C ALA A 143 -8.13 14.31 4.36
N TRP A 144 -7.68 13.13 3.94
CA TRP A 144 -6.92 12.92 2.71
C TRP A 144 -7.59 11.87 1.83
N ARG A 145 -7.42 11.97 0.53
CA ARG A 145 -7.84 10.92 -0.42
C ARG A 145 -6.66 10.55 -1.29
N LEU A 146 -6.42 9.24 -1.45
CA LEU A 146 -5.40 8.74 -2.35
C LEU A 146 -6.04 8.48 -3.72
N LEU A 147 -5.54 9.16 -4.75
CA LEU A 147 -5.98 8.99 -6.13
C LEU A 147 -4.97 8.11 -6.87
N PRO A 148 -5.27 6.82 -7.11
CA PRO A 148 -4.34 5.91 -7.76
C PRO A 148 -4.18 6.22 -9.24
N PHE A 149 -2.97 6.03 -9.77
CA PHE A 149 -2.70 6.01 -11.20
C PHE A 149 -1.55 5.04 -11.52
N TRP A 150 -1.62 4.45 -12.71
CA TRP A 150 -0.66 3.45 -13.17
C TRP A 150 0.30 4.06 -14.20
N GLU A 151 1.60 3.98 -13.95
CA GLU A 151 2.63 4.48 -14.86
C GLU A 151 3.90 3.63 -14.75
N ASP A 152 4.57 3.36 -15.86
CA ASP A 152 5.82 2.59 -15.92
C ASP A 152 5.75 1.23 -15.20
N GLY A 153 4.60 0.55 -15.31
CA GLY A 153 4.38 -0.76 -14.68
C GLY A 153 4.23 -0.71 -13.15
N ARG A 154 4.01 0.48 -12.58
CA ARG A 154 3.91 0.70 -11.14
C ARG A 154 2.65 1.48 -10.77
N LEU A 155 2.17 1.25 -9.55
CA LEU A 155 1.13 2.05 -8.93
C LEU A 155 1.73 3.24 -8.19
N PHE A 156 1.16 4.40 -8.43
CA PHE A 156 1.42 5.62 -7.69
C PHE A 156 0.11 6.27 -7.26
N PHE A 157 0.22 7.23 -6.34
CA PHE A 157 -0.90 7.96 -5.78
C PHE A 157 -0.63 9.46 -5.80
N LYS A 158 -1.67 10.24 -6.08
CA LYS A 158 -1.74 11.66 -5.72
C LYS A 158 -2.53 11.73 -4.41
N ILE A 159 -1.99 12.38 -3.38
CA ILE A 159 -2.61 12.44 -2.05
C ILE A 159 -3.26 13.81 -1.87
N LEU A 160 -4.59 13.87 -1.99
CA LEU A 160 -5.40 15.09 -2.00
C LEU A 160 -5.93 15.41 -0.61
N ASN A 161 -5.71 16.63 -0.11
CA ASN A 161 -6.35 17.12 1.10
C ASN A 161 -7.78 17.60 0.83
N LYS A 162 -8.73 17.25 1.71
CA LYS A 162 -10.15 17.59 1.56
C LYS A 162 -10.46 19.06 1.76
N GLU A 163 -9.87 19.70 2.76
CA GLU A 163 -10.20 21.10 3.10
C GLU A 163 -9.72 22.05 2.00
N TYR A 164 -8.48 21.89 1.55
CA TYR A 164 -7.83 22.85 0.66
C TYR A 164 -7.81 22.44 -0.81
N ASN A 165 -8.19 21.20 -1.13
CA ASN A 165 -8.10 20.65 -2.48
C ASN A 165 -6.68 20.76 -3.08
N GLU A 166 -5.68 20.51 -2.23
CA GLU A 166 -4.26 20.57 -2.57
C GLU A 166 -3.61 19.19 -2.41
N TYR A 167 -2.58 18.93 -3.19
CA TYR A 167 -1.91 17.64 -3.27
C TYR A 167 -0.60 17.67 -2.49
N LEU A 168 -0.40 16.67 -1.62
CA LEU A 168 0.83 16.50 -0.87
C LEU A 168 2.02 16.32 -1.83
N LYS A 169 3.13 17.00 -1.52
CA LYS A 169 4.39 16.88 -2.24
C LYS A 169 5.59 17.02 -1.29
N LEU A 170 6.78 16.77 -1.82
CA LEU A 170 8.03 17.19 -1.20
C LEU A 170 8.60 18.42 -1.95
N ASP A 171 9.02 19.42 -1.19
CA ASP A 171 9.67 20.63 -1.71
C ASP A 171 11.03 20.31 -2.34
N THR A 172 11.56 21.18 -3.20
CA THR A 172 12.88 20.96 -3.83
C THR A 172 14.05 21.25 -2.88
N ILE A 173 13.86 22.16 -1.92
CA ILE A 173 14.92 22.58 -1.00
C ILE A 173 15.00 21.60 0.18
N THR A 174 16.20 21.14 0.48
CA THR A 174 16.49 20.27 1.63
C THR A 174 16.96 21.06 2.84
N ASN A 175 16.77 20.48 4.02
CA ASN A 175 17.49 20.93 5.22
C ASN A 175 18.95 20.40 5.23
N HIS A 176 19.69 20.66 6.32
CA HIS A 176 21.07 20.20 6.48
C HIS A 176 21.24 18.65 6.51
N ALA A 177 20.17 17.91 6.81
CA ALA A 177 20.17 16.44 6.78
C ALA A 177 19.83 15.87 5.39
N GLY A 178 19.49 16.72 4.42
CA GLY A 178 19.00 16.29 3.10
C GLY A 178 17.51 15.92 3.08
N ASP A 179 16.80 16.13 4.18
CA ASP A 179 15.36 15.87 4.25
C ASP A 179 14.61 16.98 3.49
N HIS A 180 13.67 16.60 2.62
CA HIS A 180 12.79 17.54 1.91
C HIS A 180 11.57 17.85 2.77
N ARG A 181 11.19 19.12 2.87
CA ARG A 181 9.96 19.52 3.60
C ARG A 181 8.73 19.01 2.84
N ALA A 182 7.72 18.54 3.58
CA ALA A 182 6.43 18.23 3.00
C ALA A 182 5.51 19.46 2.99
N SER A 183 4.89 19.68 1.84
CA SER A 183 3.95 20.77 1.60
C SER A 183 2.82 20.27 0.69
N ALA A 184 1.89 21.14 0.33
CA ALA A 184 0.87 20.85 -0.66
C ALA A 184 0.64 22.03 -1.59
N GLY A 185 0.34 21.69 -2.85
CA GLY A 185 0.09 22.62 -3.94
C GLY A 185 -1.00 22.12 -4.87
N SER A 186 -1.45 22.98 -5.79
CA SER A 186 -2.61 22.74 -6.65
C SER A 186 -2.31 22.02 -7.97
N SER A 187 -1.03 21.83 -8.33
CA SER A 187 -0.63 21.30 -9.65
C SER A 187 0.18 19.99 -9.52
N PRO A 188 -0.48 18.82 -9.44
CA PRO A 188 0.19 17.53 -9.24
C PRO A 188 0.66 16.91 -10.57
N SER A 189 1.45 17.64 -11.34
CA SER A 189 2.03 17.17 -12.61
C SER A 189 3.37 16.44 -12.41
N ASP A 190 4.12 16.85 -11.39
CA ASP A 190 5.52 16.48 -11.26
C ASP A 190 5.69 15.30 -10.30
N ALA A 191 6.77 14.53 -10.45
CA ALA A 191 7.03 13.35 -9.64
C ALA A 191 7.11 13.65 -8.12
N ALA A 192 7.38 14.89 -7.72
CA ALA A 192 7.34 15.34 -6.33
C ALA A 192 5.94 15.24 -5.69
N TYR A 193 4.86 15.22 -6.48
CA TYR A 193 3.47 15.04 -6.01
C TYR A 193 3.02 13.58 -6.01
N HIS A 194 3.87 12.68 -6.49
CA HIS A 194 3.54 11.27 -6.69
C HIS A 194 4.12 10.44 -5.55
N TRP A 195 3.30 9.55 -5.01
CA TRP A 195 3.64 8.74 -3.84
C TRP A 195 3.44 7.27 -4.14
N TYR A 196 4.17 6.39 -3.46
CA TYR A 196 3.93 4.96 -3.47
C TYR A 196 3.96 4.42 -2.04
N LEU A 197 3.19 3.37 -1.80
CA LEU A 197 3.02 2.80 -0.46
C LEU A 197 3.76 1.46 -0.37
N HIS A 198 4.42 1.23 0.76
CA HIS A 198 4.90 -0.09 1.17
C HIS A 198 4.08 -0.54 2.38
N PRO A 199 3.10 -1.43 2.20
CA PRO A 199 2.31 -1.96 3.30
C PRO A 199 3.16 -2.93 4.13
N VAL A 200 2.95 -2.91 5.43
CA VAL A 200 3.61 -3.79 6.39
C VAL A 200 2.58 -4.24 7.41
N ASP A 201 2.66 -5.52 7.78
CA ASP A 201 1.95 -6.06 8.93
C ASP A 201 2.89 -6.04 10.14
N PHE A 202 2.50 -5.34 11.19
CA PHE A 202 3.31 -5.20 12.40
C PHE A 202 2.44 -5.20 13.63
N LEU A 203 2.64 -6.18 14.53
CA LEU A 203 1.84 -6.35 15.76
C LEU A 203 0.33 -6.33 15.50
N ASP A 204 -0.11 -7.09 14.48
CA ASP A 204 -1.50 -7.17 14.02
C ASP A 204 -2.10 -5.83 13.53
N GLN A 205 -1.25 -4.85 13.21
CA GLN A 205 -1.63 -3.58 12.61
C GLN A 205 -1.12 -3.48 11.18
N THR A 206 -2.00 -3.05 10.28
CA THR A 206 -1.62 -2.67 8.92
C THR A 206 -1.09 -1.24 8.91
N LEU A 207 0.19 -1.10 8.60
CA LEU A 207 0.88 0.16 8.47
C LEU A 207 1.43 0.34 7.06
N PHE A 208 1.79 1.57 6.72
CA PHE A 208 2.34 1.91 5.42
C PHE A 208 3.53 2.83 5.58
N PHE A 209 4.65 2.51 4.93
CA PHE A 209 5.60 3.55 4.58
C PHE A 209 5.08 4.30 3.36
N VAL A 210 5.08 5.63 3.44
CA VAL A 210 4.59 6.52 2.37
C VAL A 210 5.80 7.17 1.71
N TYR A 211 6.20 6.70 0.53
CA TYR A 211 7.41 7.17 -0.15
C TYR A 211 7.09 8.15 -1.27
N ASN A 212 7.88 9.22 -1.37
CA ASN A 212 7.82 10.11 -2.51
C ASN A 212 8.50 9.50 -3.74
N ARG A 213 7.89 9.63 -4.92
CA ARG A 213 8.43 9.07 -6.17
C ARG A 213 9.72 9.74 -6.61
N GLN A 214 9.80 11.07 -6.54
CA GLN A 214 10.94 11.83 -7.06
C GLN A 214 12.18 11.62 -6.21
N TYR A 215 12.03 11.77 -4.89
CA TYR A 215 13.18 11.75 -3.98
C TYR A 215 13.41 10.38 -3.33
N ARG A 216 12.47 9.44 -3.46
CA ARG A 216 12.50 8.11 -2.82
C ARG A 216 12.65 8.17 -1.30
N GLN A 217 12.14 9.23 -0.70
CA GLN A 217 12.19 9.47 0.73
C GLN A 217 10.86 9.11 1.39
N ALA A 218 10.92 8.42 2.54
CA ALA A 218 9.74 8.08 3.34
C ALA A 218 9.24 9.30 4.10
N LEU A 219 7.92 9.49 4.14
CA LEU A 219 7.28 10.52 4.93
C LEU A 219 7.49 10.23 6.43
N LYS A 220 7.90 11.24 7.20
CA LYS A 220 8.05 11.16 8.66
C LYS A 220 7.67 12.47 9.34
N LEU A 221 7.46 12.38 10.64
CA LEU A 221 7.43 13.54 11.52
C LEU A 221 8.84 13.88 12.04
N SER A 222 9.14 15.17 12.16
CA SER A 222 10.33 15.62 12.85
C SER A 222 10.18 15.45 14.36
N ARG A 223 11.24 15.07 15.07
CA ARG A 223 11.24 14.97 16.54
C ARG A 223 10.91 16.27 17.29
N GLN A 224 11.04 17.41 16.63
CA GLN A 224 10.79 18.74 17.20
C GLN A 224 9.47 19.32 16.67
N THR A 225 8.72 20.00 17.55
CA THR A 225 7.53 20.76 17.15
C THR A 225 7.93 22.02 16.40
N GLY A 226 7.26 22.31 15.30
CA GLY A 226 7.34 23.57 14.56
C GLY A 226 6.60 24.73 15.24
N LEU A 227 6.60 25.88 14.58
CA LEU A 227 6.11 27.17 15.11
C LEU A 227 4.61 27.17 15.45
N ASP A 228 3.81 26.32 14.79
CA ASP A 228 2.37 26.20 15.01
C ASP A 228 2.03 25.11 16.07
N GLY A 229 3.02 24.61 16.80
CA GLY A 229 2.86 23.54 17.81
C GLY A 229 2.68 22.13 17.23
N GLY A 230 2.57 22.01 15.90
CA GLY A 230 2.55 20.73 15.17
C GLY A 230 3.94 20.21 14.86
N TYR A 231 4.08 18.91 14.61
CA TYR A 231 5.35 18.29 14.21
C TYR A 231 5.58 18.58 12.72
N ASN A 232 6.75 19.04 12.32
CA ASN A 232 7.01 19.26 10.89
C ASN A 232 7.04 17.92 10.15
N VAL A 233 6.53 17.88 8.93
CA VAL A 233 6.53 16.67 8.11
C VAL A 233 7.65 16.79 7.07
N PHE A 234 8.41 15.72 6.89
CA PHE A 234 9.54 15.66 5.96
C PHE A 234 9.55 14.34 5.18
N GLY A 235 10.20 14.34 4.02
CA GLY A 235 10.79 13.15 3.44
C GLY A 235 12.12 12.85 4.13
N HIS A 236 12.30 11.63 4.61
CA HIS A 236 13.54 11.20 5.24
C HIS A 236 14.61 10.84 4.20
N ASN A 237 15.76 11.51 4.29
CA ASN A 237 16.98 11.16 3.60
C ASN A 237 17.71 10.01 4.32
N GLY A 238 17.29 8.78 4.07
CA GLY A 238 17.88 7.59 4.67
C GLY A 238 17.07 6.33 4.38
N ASP A 239 17.55 5.19 4.87
CA ASP A 239 16.83 3.93 4.78
C ASP A 239 15.74 3.88 5.86
N ALA A 240 14.48 4.01 5.46
CA ALA A 240 13.35 3.99 6.36
C ALA A 240 12.76 2.58 6.57
N ILE A 241 13.07 1.62 5.71
CA ILE A 241 12.33 0.34 5.67
C ILE A 241 12.58 -0.52 6.92
N ASN A 242 13.69 -0.27 7.62
CA ASN A 242 14.07 -0.96 8.84
C ASN A 242 13.63 -0.24 10.13
N ASP A 243 13.25 1.03 10.02
CA ASP A 243 12.85 1.89 11.14
C ASP A 243 11.33 2.16 11.09
N LEU A 244 10.56 1.08 11.22
CA LEU A 244 9.10 1.11 11.16
C LEU A 244 8.50 2.07 12.17
N ASP A 245 9.03 2.06 13.40
CA ASP A 245 8.50 2.86 14.51
C ASP A 245 8.48 4.36 14.19
N ILE A 246 9.37 4.83 13.31
CA ILE A 246 9.61 6.24 13.00
C ILE A 246 8.93 6.68 11.69
N HIS A 247 8.80 5.77 10.72
CA HIS A 247 8.45 6.13 9.33
C HIS A 247 7.13 5.54 8.84
N ALA A 248 6.46 4.73 9.66
CA ALA A 248 5.22 4.08 9.28
C ALA A 248 3.98 4.88 9.73
N TRP A 249 2.95 4.80 8.90
CA TRP A 249 1.68 5.48 9.09
C TRP A 249 0.55 4.46 9.08
N SER A 250 -0.37 4.55 10.03
CA SER A 250 -1.66 3.88 9.90
C SER A 250 -2.58 4.70 9.01
N VAL A 251 -3.39 4.01 8.22
CA VAL A 251 -4.39 4.61 7.34
C VAL A 251 -5.75 4.02 7.68
N SER A 252 -6.68 4.87 8.09
CA SER A 252 -8.03 4.47 8.45
C SER A 252 -9.05 5.42 7.82
N SER A 253 -10.26 4.93 7.56
CA SER A 253 -11.37 5.79 7.17
C SER A 253 -11.59 6.89 8.21
N LEU A 254 -11.97 8.07 7.73
CA LEU A 254 -12.58 9.12 8.54
C LEU A 254 -14.09 8.94 8.64
#